data_AF-A0A8D8BH01-F1
#
_entry.id   AF-A0A8D8BH01-F1
#
_cell.length_a   1.000
_cell.length_b   1.000
_cell.length_c   1.000
_cell.angle_alpha   90.00
_cell.angle_beta   90.00
_cell.angle_gamma   90.00
#
_symmetry.space_group_name_H-M   'P 1'
#
loop_
_entity.id
_entity.type
_entity.pdbx_description
1 polymer ?
#
loop_
_entity_poly.entity_id
_entity_poly.type
_entity_poly.pdbx_seq_one_letter_code
_entity_poly.pdbx_strand_id
1 'polypeptide(L)'
;MVINDRAMSDDEAINEPAHRRLLAGINSLVRTQDVSKATRTEPSAVRSEFNLFKRSVADDGERKGAQKVHVGDLVGLLKKTNKTVDLGKDLSGIKKRGKRLSKPLEKPVADRIERDTLYGKTQKKLDLWEPVVTASDVAPQTVFPLQYGKVGVEERAPQKLSQYRVKSELMVAMEELDAKYRQGEGSDEDGEAEQDQYKLTLEELREKRKEAARQRIRESYKIAKGRRLNKIKSKKFHKLMKRDKIREQIKQFEELQKTDPEAALKQLELIERQRFQERATLRHKNTGSWAKNMQIRAKYDMNVRQELAEQLSIGKELMAKKLARDDDEESSESGEEEVVLEEKNGNPWMGRRKPGEHEVEANREFTSGYRKYWEVRNQTQKSKEQLEEASENDDEEQEQDSDADGDSEDSEEERELAVFKKKVKKSKALATTGWIEEDQDESPPARGKRKQPTVEDLFNDAEQLLQQRVSQKLAKIRQNMEAQP
;
A
#
# COMPACT_ATOMS: atom_id res chain seq x y z
N MET A 1 51.14 115.94 37.04
CA MET A 1 49.90 115.97 36.25
C MET A 1 49.36 114.55 36.24
N VAL A 2 48.28 114.33 36.98
CA VAL A 2 47.63 113.04 37.19
C VAL A 2 46.81 112.72 35.94
N ILE A 3 47.05 111.58 35.29
CA ILE A 3 46.18 111.03 34.25
C ILE A 3 45.76 109.65 34.74
N ASN A 4 44.48 109.56 35.11
CA ASN A 4 43.77 108.34 35.43
C ASN A 4 43.53 107.54 34.14
N ASP A 5 44.14 106.37 34.01
CA ASP A 5 43.67 105.35 33.07
C ASP A 5 42.53 104.55 33.72
N ARG A 6 41.33 104.82 33.25
CA ARG A 6 40.09 104.16 33.64
C ARG A 6 39.91 102.91 32.77
N ALA A 7 40.25 101.75 33.32
CA ALA A 7 39.84 100.47 32.76
C ALA A 7 38.31 100.33 32.92
N MET A 8 37.60 100.40 31.79
CA MET A 8 36.18 100.04 31.70
C MET A 8 36.07 98.51 31.72
N SER A 9 35.53 97.96 32.81
CA SER A 9 35.09 96.56 32.90
C SER A 9 33.70 96.46 32.26
N ASP A 10 33.64 96.03 31.01
CA ASP A 10 32.40 95.66 30.34
C ASP A 10 32.11 94.19 30.66
N ASP A 11 31.58 93.94 31.87
CA ASP A 11 31.06 92.62 32.26
C ASP A 11 29.62 92.46 31.77
N GLU A 12 29.45 92.29 30.47
CA GLU A 12 28.19 91.84 29.89
C GLU A 12 28.10 90.32 30.09
N ALA A 13 27.62 89.91 31.27
CA ALA A 13 27.49 88.51 31.67
C ALA A 13 26.51 87.79 30.73
N ILE A 14 27.04 87.13 29.69
CA ILE A 14 26.29 86.25 28.81
C ILE A 14 25.65 85.17 29.69
N ASN A 15 24.32 85.11 29.67
CA ASN A 15 23.56 84.14 30.46
C ASN A 15 23.78 82.73 29.89
N GLU A 16 24.82 82.07 30.39
CA GLU A 16 25.34 80.81 29.89
C GLU A 16 24.31 79.66 29.80
N PRO A 17 23.34 79.49 30.73
CA PRO A 17 22.30 78.48 30.56
C PRO A 17 21.34 78.77 29.40
N ALA A 18 21.06 80.04 29.08
CA ALA A 18 20.22 80.41 27.94
C ALA A 18 20.95 80.17 26.61
N HIS A 19 22.24 80.52 26.55
CA HIS A 19 23.10 80.23 25.40
C HIS A 19 23.19 78.72 25.11
N ARG A 20 23.34 77.89 26.15
CA ARG A 20 23.36 76.43 26.00
C ARG A 20 22.03 75.86 25.48
N ARG A 21 20.89 76.38 25.94
CA ARG A 21 19.56 75.97 25.44
C ARG A 21 19.38 76.32 23.96
N LEU A 22 19.85 77.50 23.55
CA LEU A 22 19.81 77.93 22.15
C LEU A 22 20.68 77.01 21.27
N LEU A 23 21.91 76.70 21.70
CA LEU A 23 22.78 75.77 20.98
C LEU A 23 22.20 74.35 20.90
N ALA A 24 21.55 73.87 21.96
CA ALA A 24 20.86 72.58 21.95
C ALA A 24 19.69 72.55 20.95
N GLY A 25 18.91 73.64 20.88
CA GLY A 25 17.83 73.80 19.90
C GLY A 25 18.34 73.77 18.46
N ILE A 26 19.42 74.50 18.16
CA ILE A 26 20.04 74.52 16.83
C ILE A 26 20.57 73.13 16.46
N ASN A 27 21.27 72.45 17.37
CA ASN A 27 21.81 71.11 17.15
C ASN A 27 20.71 70.06 16.90
N SER A 28 19.55 70.20 17.55
CA SER A 28 18.41 69.30 17.32
C SER A 28 17.83 69.44 15.90
N LEU A 29 17.89 70.64 15.33
CA LEU A 29 17.38 70.95 14.00
C LEU A 29 18.32 70.45 12.89
N VAL A 30 19.63 70.56 13.13
CA VAL A 30 20.67 70.29 12.13
C VAL A 30 21.02 68.79 12.04
N ARG A 31 20.58 67.95 13.00
CA ARG A 31 20.82 66.49 13.07
C ARG A 31 22.29 66.04 13.04
N THR A 32 23.25 66.95 12.85
CA THR A 32 24.69 66.73 12.99
C THR A 32 25.19 67.50 14.19
N GLN A 33 25.94 66.84 15.08
CA GLN A 33 26.59 67.52 16.19
C GLN A 33 27.93 68.08 15.72
N ASP A 34 28.12 69.40 15.82
CA ASP A 34 29.41 70.02 15.58
C ASP A 34 30.38 69.64 16.70
N VAL A 35 31.49 68.97 16.33
CA VAL A 35 32.53 68.57 17.27
C VAL A 35 33.38 69.80 17.56
N SER A 36 33.28 70.32 18.79
CA SER A 36 34.13 71.43 19.21
C SER A 36 35.60 71.01 19.28
N LYS A 37 36.51 71.92 18.90
CA LYS A 37 37.96 71.70 19.04
C LYS A 37 38.30 71.61 20.54
N ALA A 38 38.98 70.54 20.94
CA ALA A 38 39.40 70.35 22.32
C ALA A 38 40.36 71.48 22.73
N THR A 39 39.98 72.27 23.74
CA THR A 39 40.76 73.44 24.20
C THR A 39 41.82 73.07 25.24
N ARG A 40 41.95 71.80 25.62
CA ARG A 40 42.96 71.33 26.60
C ARG A 40 43.35 69.86 26.37
N THR A 41 44.64 69.59 26.18
CA THR A 41 45.20 68.25 26.03
C THR A 41 45.68 67.73 27.39
N GLU A 42 44.78 67.12 28.15
CA GLU A 42 45.19 66.39 29.35
C GLU A 42 45.98 65.12 28.97
N PRO A 43 46.90 64.63 29.83
CA PRO A 43 47.63 63.40 29.56
C PRO A 43 46.68 62.19 29.62
N SER A 44 46.16 61.78 28.46
CA SER A 44 45.45 60.50 28.31
C SER A 44 46.42 59.41 27.83
N ALA A 45 46.21 58.17 28.30
CA ALA A 45 47.05 57.03 27.95
C ALA A 45 46.93 56.61 26.46
N VAL A 46 45.91 57.09 25.74
CA VAL A 46 45.69 56.79 24.33
C VAL A 46 45.29 58.08 23.60
N ARG A 47 46.13 58.49 22.64
CA ARG A 47 45.89 59.63 21.76
C ARG A 47 45.36 59.14 20.41
N SER A 48 44.29 59.77 19.93
CA SER A 48 43.75 59.54 18.58
C SER A 48 43.86 60.84 17.79
N GLU A 49 44.47 60.77 16.61
CA GLU A 49 44.74 61.91 15.72
C GLU A 49 43.45 62.62 15.27
N PHE A 50 42.33 61.90 15.27
CA PHE A 50 41.04 62.39 14.80
C PHE A 50 40.11 62.84 15.94
N ASN A 51 40.54 62.74 17.21
CA ASN A 51 39.76 63.13 18.39
C ASN A 51 38.31 62.59 18.42
N LEU A 52 38.05 61.44 17.78
CA LEU A 52 36.75 60.78 17.72
C LEU A 52 36.45 60.02 19.03
N PHE A 53 36.49 60.73 20.16
CA PHE A 53 35.98 60.21 21.42
C PHE A 53 34.54 60.70 21.59
N LYS A 54 33.56 59.81 21.43
CA LYS A 54 32.21 60.11 21.94
C LYS A 54 32.28 60.12 23.46
N ARG A 55 32.03 61.28 24.07
CA ARG A 55 31.85 61.45 25.52
C ARG A 55 30.77 60.47 25.98
N SER A 56 31.16 59.44 26.72
CA SER A 56 30.23 58.41 27.25
C SER A 56 29.56 58.88 28.55
N VAL A 57 29.05 60.11 28.55
CA VAL A 57 28.36 60.70 29.72
C VAL A 57 26.96 61.07 29.27
N ALA A 58 25.99 60.24 29.62
CA ALA A 58 24.61 60.69 29.77
C ALA A 58 24.50 61.43 31.12
N ASP A 59 23.57 62.37 31.22
CA ASP A 59 23.35 63.23 32.41
C ASP A 59 22.95 62.43 33.67
N ASP A 60 22.64 61.14 33.51
CA ASP A 60 22.14 60.26 34.58
C ASP A 60 23.15 59.18 34.99
N GLY A 61 24.42 59.50 35.21
CA GLY A 61 25.38 58.70 36.01
C GLY A 61 25.69 57.24 35.63
N GLU A 62 24.99 56.62 34.68
CA GLU A 62 25.15 55.21 34.32
C GLU A 62 26.14 55.06 33.16
N ARG A 63 27.19 54.28 33.41
CA ARG A 63 28.23 53.95 32.42
C ARG A 63 27.68 52.99 31.36
N LYS A 64 27.05 53.50 30.31
CA LYS A 64 26.86 52.70 29.08
C LYS A 64 28.21 52.47 28.43
N GLY A 65 28.70 51.23 28.49
CA GLY A 65 29.97 50.80 27.93
C GLY A 65 30.14 51.26 26.48
N ALA A 66 31.37 51.64 26.13
CA ALA A 66 31.75 52.13 24.81
C ALA A 66 31.14 51.27 23.70
N GLN A 67 30.29 51.86 22.86
CA GLN A 67 29.74 51.21 21.67
C GLN A 67 30.88 51.00 20.67
N LYS A 68 31.59 49.87 20.79
CA LYS A 68 32.58 49.43 19.83
C LYS A 68 31.84 49.00 18.57
N VAL A 69 32.04 49.70 17.47
CA VAL A 69 31.45 49.34 16.18
C VAL A 69 32.02 47.99 15.75
N HIS A 70 31.18 46.97 15.57
CA HIS A 70 31.62 45.66 15.11
C HIS A 70 31.76 45.64 13.59
N VAL A 71 32.69 44.81 13.07
CA VAL A 71 32.87 44.60 11.62
C VAL A 71 31.58 44.15 10.95
N GLY A 72 30.72 43.42 11.66
CA GLY A 72 29.39 43.03 11.20
C GLY A 72 28.47 44.22 10.93
N ASP A 73 28.52 45.25 11.76
CA ASP A 73 27.68 46.45 11.65
C ASP A 73 28.14 47.33 10.49
N LEU A 74 29.46 47.41 10.29
CA LEU A 74 30.07 48.06 9.13
C LEU A 74 29.65 47.35 7.83
N VAL A 75 29.75 46.01 7.78
CA VAL A 75 29.29 45.21 6.63
C VAL A 75 27.79 45.39 6.39
N GLY A 76 26.99 45.54 7.46
CA GLY A 76 25.57 45.86 7.38
C GLY A 76 25.31 47.25 6.79
N LEU A 77 26.16 48.24 7.10
CA LEU A 77 26.07 49.60 6.54
C LEU A 77 26.51 49.64 5.06
N LEU A 78 27.59 48.94 4.71
CA LEU A 78 28.07 48.79 3.33
C LEU A 78 26.97 48.21 2.42
N LYS A 79 26.24 47.20 2.90
CA LYS A 79 25.09 46.60 2.18
C LYS A 79 23.91 47.55 1.94
N LYS A 80 23.74 48.60 2.75
CA LYS A 80 22.63 49.56 2.63
C LYS A 80 22.90 50.66 1.60
N THR A 81 24.15 50.89 1.23
CA THR A 81 24.50 51.95 0.28
C THR A 81 24.69 51.38 -1.13
N ASN A 82 23.91 51.87 -2.10
CA ASN A 82 23.89 51.36 -3.48
C ASN A 82 25.27 51.27 -4.16
N LYS A 83 26.22 52.14 -3.76
CA LYS A 83 27.58 52.18 -4.31
C LYS A 83 28.54 51.14 -3.70
N THR A 84 28.23 50.58 -2.51
CA THR A 84 29.13 49.66 -1.79
C THR A 84 28.49 48.31 -1.45
N VAL A 85 27.32 48.02 -2.04
CA VAL A 85 26.61 46.74 -1.87
C VAL A 85 27.48 45.56 -2.26
N ASP A 86 28.24 45.68 -3.35
CA ASP A 86 29.08 44.60 -3.85
C ASP A 86 30.25 44.31 -2.91
N LEU A 87 30.87 45.35 -2.33
CA LEU A 87 31.85 45.19 -1.25
C LEU A 87 31.24 44.52 -0.01
N GLY A 88 30.00 44.87 0.34
CA GLY A 88 29.27 44.22 1.42
C GLY A 88 28.96 42.74 1.15
N LYS A 89 28.69 42.37 -0.11
CA LYS A 89 28.52 40.98 -0.55
C LYS A 89 29.84 40.23 -0.51
N ASP A 90 30.92 40.80 -1.04
CA ASP A 90 32.26 40.20 -1.08
C ASP A 90 32.80 39.96 0.32
N LEU A 91 32.69 40.94 1.23
CA LEU A 91 33.09 40.78 2.62
C LEU A 91 32.27 39.69 3.33
N SER A 92 30.97 39.58 3.02
CA SER A 92 30.15 38.48 3.53
C SER A 92 30.49 37.13 2.90
N GLY A 93 30.91 37.13 1.64
CA GLY A 93 31.41 35.98 0.91
C GLY A 93 32.73 35.49 1.50
N ILE A 94 33.66 36.39 1.83
CA ILE A 94 34.93 36.09 2.51
C ILE A 94 34.67 35.51 3.89
N LYS A 95 33.71 36.06 4.65
CA LYS A 95 33.28 35.51 5.94
C LYS A 95 32.74 34.07 5.80
N LYS A 96 32.00 33.77 4.74
CA LYS A 96 31.46 32.42 4.45
C LYS A 96 32.52 31.46 3.87
N ARG A 97 33.42 31.97 3.03
CA ARG A 97 34.54 31.26 2.38
C ARG A 97 35.77 31.13 3.30
N GLY A 98 35.60 31.36 4.61
CA GLY A 98 36.66 31.26 5.62
C GLY A 98 37.33 29.88 5.73
N LYS A 99 36.85 28.86 5.01
CA LYS A 99 37.59 27.62 4.78
C LYS A 99 38.67 27.86 3.72
N ARG A 100 39.80 28.42 4.17
CA ARG A 100 41.03 28.42 3.40
C ARG A 100 41.44 26.96 3.16
N LEU A 101 42.00 26.66 1.99
CA LEU A 101 42.63 25.36 1.77
C LEU A 101 43.71 25.18 2.84
N SER A 102 43.68 24.04 3.52
CA SER A 102 44.73 23.67 4.44
C SER A 102 46.03 23.50 3.67
N LYS A 103 47.17 23.75 4.35
CA LYS A 103 48.47 23.38 3.81
C LYS A 103 48.43 21.90 3.37
N PRO A 104 48.95 21.55 2.18
CA PRO A 104 49.01 20.15 1.76
C PRO A 104 49.84 19.34 2.77
N LEU A 105 49.38 18.13 3.04
CA LEU A 105 50.07 17.20 3.93
C LEU A 105 51.36 16.69 3.28
N GLU A 106 52.28 16.19 4.10
CA GLU A 106 53.46 15.48 3.61
C GLU A 106 53.05 14.23 2.84
N LYS A 107 53.74 13.93 1.74
CA LYS A 107 53.44 12.78 0.85
C LYS A 107 53.17 11.47 1.61
N PRO A 108 54.01 10.99 2.56
CA PRO A 108 53.73 9.71 3.22
C PRO A 108 52.43 9.70 4.04
N VAL A 109 52.03 10.87 4.57
CA VAL A 109 50.76 11.03 5.32
C VAL A 109 49.59 11.14 4.35
N ALA A 110 49.74 11.90 3.27
CA ALA A 110 48.73 12.01 2.22
C ALA A 110 48.44 10.65 1.58
N ASP A 111 49.48 9.90 1.19
CA ASP A 111 49.35 8.57 0.59
C ASP A 111 48.69 7.58 1.56
N ARG A 112 48.92 7.72 2.88
CA ARG A 112 48.24 6.90 3.89
C ARG A 112 46.74 7.18 3.91
N ILE A 113 46.37 8.46 3.96
CA ILE A 113 44.96 8.87 3.92
C ILE A 113 44.31 8.41 2.61
N GLU A 114 44.99 8.55 1.48
CA GLU A 114 44.48 8.06 0.20
C GLU A 114 44.23 6.56 0.25
N ARG A 115 45.20 5.76 0.72
CA ARG A 115 45.03 4.31 0.88
C ARG A 115 43.87 3.97 1.81
N ASP A 116 43.72 4.64 2.95
CA ASP A 116 42.62 4.38 3.90
C ASP A 116 41.26 4.71 3.26
N THR A 117 41.17 5.80 2.49
CA THR A 117 39.94 6.16 1.78
C THR A 117 39.62 5.20 0.63
N LEU A 118 40.63 4.73 -0.10
CA LEU A 118 40.47 3.73 -1.16
C LEU A 118 40.09 2.37 -0.58
N TYR A 119 40.66 1.99 0.56
CA TYR A 119 40.27 0.81 1.31
C TYR A 119 38.79 0.90 1.71
N GLY A 120 38.35 1.99 2.33
CA GLY A 120 36.94 2.16 2.68
C GLY A 120 35.98 2.15 1.48
N LYS A 121 36.42 2.62 0.31
CA LYS A 121 35.64 2.54 -0.94
C LYS A 121 35.59 1.13 -1.52
N THR A 122 36.71 0.41 -1.48
CA THR A 122 36.82 -0.96 -2.00
C THR A 122 36.08 -1.94 -1.09
N GLN A 123 36.20 -1.80 0.23
CA GLN A 123 35.41 -2.53 1.22
C GLN A 123 33.91 -2.41 0.92
N LYS A 124 33.38 -1.19 0.78
CA LYS A 124 31.96 -0.99 0.41
C LYS A 124 31.53 -1.67 -0.90
N LYS A 125 32.44 -1.81 -1.86
CA LYS A 125 32.15 -2.55 -3.11
C LYS A 125 32.14 -4.05 -2.90
N LEU A 126 33.00 -4.56 -2.01
CA LEU A 126 33.05 -5.98 -1.65
C LEU A 126 31.91 -6.37 -0.70
N ASP A 127 31.46 -5.47 0.17
CA ASP A 127 30.32 -5.67 1.06
C ASP A 127 29.03 -5.98 0.26
N LEU A 128 28.90 -5.48 -0.97
CA LEU A 128 27.80 -5.83 -1.88
C LEU A 128 27.79 -7.32 -2.26
N TRP A 129 28.94 -8.00 -2.21
CA TRP A 129 29.10 -9.42 -2.52
C TRP A 129 28.97 -10.32 -1.28
N GLU A 130 29.09 -9.77 -0.07
CA GLU A 130 28.87 -10.48 1.19
C GLU A 130 27.56 -11.28 1.23
N PRO A 131 26.38 -10.75 0.82
CA PRO A 131 25.15 -11.54 0.82
C PRO A 131 25.19 -12.73 -0.16
N VAL A 132 25.88 -12.60 -1.30
CA VAL A 132 26.01 -13.69 -2.28
C VAL A 132 26.93 -14.79 -1.75
N VAL A 133 28.04 -14.39 -1.11
CA VAL A 133 28.98 -15.33 -0.48
C VAL A 133 28.32 -16.06 0.69
N THR A 134 27.69 -15.33 1.61
CA THR A 134 26.99 -15.92 2.76
C THR A 134 25.83 -16.82 2.32
N ALA A 135 25.09 -16.46 1.27
CA ALA A 135 24.07 -17.34 0.71
C ALA A 135 24.65 -18.63 0.13
N SER A 136 25.83 -18.56 -0.52
CA SER A 136 26.55 -19.73 -1.01
C SER A 136 27.09 -20.60 0.12
N ASP A 137 27.57 -20.01 1.21
CA ASP A 137 28.12 -20.73 2.37
C ASP A 137 27.02 -21.42 3.20
N VAL A 138 25.86 -20.79 3.32
CA VAL A 138 24.69 -21.34 4.03
C VAL A 138 23.95 -22.38 3.18
N ALA A 139 24.11 -22.36 1.86
CA ALA A 139 23.44 -23.31 0.98
C ALA A 139 23.87 -24.76 1.28
N PRO A 140 22.93 -25.71 1.47
CA PRO A 140 23.29 -27.10 1.76
C PRO A 140 23.98 -27.81 0.58
N GLN A 141 23.74 -27.33 -0.64
CA GLN A 141 24.39 -27.81 -1.85
C GLN A 141 24.57 -26.65 -2.83
N THR A 142 25.77 -26.54 -3.39
CA THR A 142 26.09 -25.64 -4.51
C THR A 142 26.31 -26.49 -5.76
N VAL A 143 25.62 -26.16 -6.85
CA VAL A 143 25.70 -26.89 -8.12
C VAL A 143 26.45 -26.03 -9.13
N PHE A 144 27.50 -26.61 -9.73
CA PHE A 144 28.31 -25.97 -10.75
C PHE A 144 28.09 -26.65 -12.11
N PRO A 145 28.06 -25.88 -13.23
CA PRO A 145 28.32 -24.45 -13.34
C PRO A 145 27.19 -23.58 -12.75
N LEU A 146 27.58 -22.48 -12.09
CA LEU A 146 26.63 -21.52 -11.54
C LEU A 146 25.84 -20.86 -12.69
N GLN A 147 24.52 -20.98 -12.64
CA GLN A 147 23.62 -20.38 -13.65
C GLN A 147 23.47 -18.87 -13.40
N TYR A 148 24.54 -18.10 -13.62
CA TYR A 148 24.44 -16.65 -13.60
C TYR A 148 23.74 -16.19 -14.86
N GLY A 149 22.63 -15.45 -14.70
CA GLY A 149 21.89 -14.73 -15.73
C GLY A 149 21.85 -15.47 -17.06
N LYS A 150 20.77 -16.20 -17.33
CA LYS A 150 20.50 -16.76 -18.66
C LYS A 150 20.74 -15.64 -19.68
N VAL A 151 21.91 -15.62 -20.32
CA VAL A 151 22.15 -14.86 -21.53
C VAL A 151 21.02 -15.34 -22.42
N GLY A 152 20.16 -14.43 -22.89
CA GLY A 152 18.88 -14.74 -23.52
C GLY A 152 19.00 -15.48 -24.85
N VAL A 153 19.73 -16.58 -24.88
CA VAL A 153 19.52 -17.69 -25.78
C VAL A 153 18.21 -18.28 -25.30
N GLU A 154 17.15 -18.04 -26.07
CA GLU A 154 15.91 -18.76 -25.88
C GLU A 154 16.26 -20.25 -25.82
N GLU A 155 16.17 -20.86 -24.63
CA GLU A 155 16.43 -22.30 -24.44
C GLU A 155 15.53 -23.17 -25.32
N ARG A 156 14.46 -22.56 -25.85
CA ARG A 156 13.60 -23.14 -26.84
C ARG A 156 14.20 -22.90 -28.22
N ALA A 157 14.67 -23.97 -28.86
CA ALA A 157 14.84 -23.95 -30.30
C ALA A 157 13.55 -23.39 -30.95
N PRO A 158 13.66 -22.49 -31.96
CA PRO A 158 12.49 -22.05 -32.69
C PRO A 158 11.72 -23.29 -33.14
N GLN A 159 10.40 -23.34 -32.91
CA GLN A 159 9.60 -24.51 -33.30
C GLN A 159 9.70 -24.79 -34.81
N LYS A 160 10.12 -23.80 -35.61
CA LYS A 160 10.31 -23.90 -37.06
C LYS A 160 11.47 -23.01 -37.52
N LEU A 161 12.31 -23.53 -38.41
CA LEU A 161 13.38 -22.77 -39.12
C LEU A 161 12.85 -21.57 -39.94
N SER A 162 11.54 -21.48 -40.16
CA SER A 162 10.88 -20.36 -40.84
C SER A 162 10.91 -19.04 -40.07
N GLN A 163 11.19 -19.06 -38.77
CA GLN A 163 11.30 -17.85 -37.95
C GLN A 163 12.62 -17.10 -38.19
N TYR A 164 13.63 -17.76 -38.76
CA TYR A 164 14.92 -17.19 -39.15
C TYR A 164 15.02 -16.99 -40.67
N ARG A 165 13.93 -16.58 -41.32
CA ARG A 165 13.93 -16.30 -42.76
C ARG A 165 13.48 -14.87 -43.02
N VAL A 166 14.13 -14.21 -43.97
CA VAL A 166 13.53 -13.08 -44.68
C VAL A 166 12.16 -13.55 -45.14
N LYS A 167 11.11 -12.77 -44.84
CA LYS A 167 9.75 -13.11 -45.23
C LYS A 167 9.75 -13.47 -46.72
N SER A 168 9.23 -14.64 -47.09
CA SER A 168 9.10 -14.98 -48.50
C SER A 168 8.18 -13.98 -49.18
N GLU A 169 8.35 -13.76 -50.49
CA GLU A 169 7.48 -12.84 -51.26
C GLU A 169 5.99 -13.16 -51.05
N LEU A 170 5.64 -14.45 -50.97
CA LEU A 170 4.30 -14.90 -50.62
C LEU A 170 3.85 -14.46 -49.22
N MET A 171 4.75 -14.48 -48.23
CA MET A 171 4.41 -14.11 -46.85
C MET A 171 4.25 -12.59 -46.73
N VAL A 172 5.06 -11.81 -47.46
CA VAL A 172 4.88 -10.36 -47.59
C VAL A 172 3.54 -10.05 -48.28
N ALA A 173 3.25 -10.73 -49.39
CA ALA A 173 1.97 -10.57 -50.09
C ALA A 173 0.76 -10.96 -49.22
N MET A 174 0.87 -12.03 -48.43
CA MET A 174 -0.18 -12.43 -47.47
C MET A 174 -0.32 -11.41 -46.33
N GLU A 175 0.76 -10.85 -45.80
CA GLU A 175 0.70 -9.80 -44.78
C GLU A 175 0.12 -8.49 -45.33
N GLU A 176 0.44 -8.13 -46.57
CA GLU A 176 -0.15 -6.97 -47.24
C GLU A 176 -1.65 -7.17 -47.48
N LEU A 177 -2.08 -8.39 -47.85
CA LEU A 177 -3.49 -8.73 -47.96
C LEU A 177 -4.16 -8.67 -46.58
N ASP A 178 -3.59 -9.31 -45.55
CA ASP A 178 -4.12 -9.27 -44.18
C ASP A 178 -4.21 -7.84 -43.64
N ALA A 179 -3.24 -6.96 -43.96
CA ALA A 179 -3.28 -5.55 -43.58
C ALA A 179 -4.40 -4.79 -44.29
N LYS A 180 -4.65 -5.08 -45.58
CA LYS A 180 -5.78 -4.53 -46.34
C LYS A 180 -7.12 -5.01 -45.76
N TYR A 181 -7.24 -6.30 -45.43
CA TYR A 181 -8.47 -6.86 -44.83
C TYR A 181 -8.72 -6.37 -43.40
N ARG A 182 -7.69 -6.28 -42.55
CA ARG A 182 -7.84 -5.73 -41.18
C ARG A 182 -8.19 -4.25 -41.15
N GLN A 183 -7.79 -3.48 -42.17
CA GLN A 183 -8.23 -2.08 -42.31
C GLN A 183 -9.68 -1.98 -42.80
N GLY A 184 -10.19 -3.01 -43.50
CA GLY A 184 -11.59 -3.13 -43.92
C GLY A 184 -12.55 -3.66 -42.86
N GLU A 185 -12.06 -4.32 -41.81
CA GLU A 185 -12.87 -4.93 -40.73
C GLU A 185 -13.67 -3.90 -39.88
N GLY A 186 -13.50 -2.60 -40.14
CA GLY A 186 -14.36 -1.53 -39.64
C GLY A 186 -15.64 -1.29 -40.45
N SER A 187 -15.81 -1.90 -41.63
CA SER A 187 -16.95 -1.70 -42.53
C SER A 187 -17.52 -2.99 -43.16
N ASP A 188 -17.29 -4.16 -42.57
CA ASP A 188 -17.85 -5.42 -43.08
C ASP A 188 -19.21 -5.76 -42.45
N GLU A 189 -20.16 -4.83 -42.54
CA GLU A 189 -21.60 -5.16 -42.44
C GLU A 189 -22.21 -5.37 -43.85
N ASP A 190 -21.50 -4.94 -44.91
CA ASP A 190 -22.01 -4.92 -46.29
C ASP A 190 -21.50 -6.10 -47.17
N GLY A 191 -20.41 -6.79 -46.79
CA GLY A 191 -19.78 -7.86 -47.59
C GLY A 191 -20.42 -9.26 -47.47
N GLU A 192 -21.32 -9.48 -46.50
CA GLU A 192 -22.06 -10.74 -46.38
C GLU A 192 -23.15 -10.86 -47.46
N ALA A 193 -23.68 -9.74 -47.95
CA ALA A 193 -24.80 -9.71 -48.89
C ALA A 193 -24.45 -10.18 -50.31
N GLU A 194 -23.19 -10.05 -50.74
CA GLU A 194 -22.77 -10.45 -52.09
C GLU A 194 -22.45 -11.95 -52.22
N GLN A 195 -22.15 -12.63 -51.10
CA GLN A 195 -21.81 -14.06 -51.10
C GLN A 195 -23.02 -15.00 -51.19
N ASP A 196 -24.23 -14.47 -51.01
CA ASP A 196 -25.49 -15.21 -51.06
C ASP A 196 -26.03 -15.41 -52.49
N GLN A 197 -25.37 -14.84 -53.50
CA GLN A 197 -25.83 -14.94 -54.90
C GLN A 197 -25.49 -16.27 -55.58
N TYR A 198 -24.61 -17.10 -55.00
CA TYR A 198 -24.24 -18.41 -55.54
C TYR A 198 -25.03 -19.54 -54.86
N LYS A 199 -25.66 -20.41 -55.67
CA LYS A 199 -26.36 -21.61 -55.17
C LYS A 199 -25.32 -22.64 -54.69
N LEU A 200 -25.05 -22.67 -53.38
CA LEU A 200 -24.13 -23.64 -52.79
C LEU A 200 -24.58 -25.09 -53.00
N THR A 201 -23.61 -25.98 -53.16
CA THR A 201 -23.86 -27.44 -53.15
C THR A 201 -24.20 -27.94 -51.73
N LEU A 202 -24.84 -29.11 -51.63
CA LEU A 202 -25.22 -29.69 -50.33
C LEU A 202 -24.01 -29.96 -49.41
N GLU A 203 -22.85 -30.21 -49.99
CA GLU A 203 -21.61 -30.49 -49.27
C GLU A 203 -21.01 -29.19 -48.72
N GLU A 204 -20.94 -28.14 -49.54
CA GLU A 204 -20.50 -26.79 -49.12
C GLU A 204 -21.38 -26.24 -47.99
N LEU A 205 -22.70 -26.48 -48.03
CA LEU A 205 -23.61 -26.08 -46.94
C LEU A 205 -23.30 -26.79 -45.62
N ARG A 206 -22.90 -28.07 -45.68
CA ARG A 206 -22.50 -28.83 -44.48
C ARG A 206 -21.18 -28.31 -43.93
N GLU A 207 -20.25 -27.94 -44.80
CA GLU A 207 -18.96 -27.36 -44.40
C GLU A 207 -19.11 -25.98 -43.78
N LYS A 208 -19.85 -25.07 -44.43
CA LYS A 208 -20.19 -23.76 -43.85
C LYS A 208 -20.88 -23.88 -42.49
N ARG A 209 -21.78 -24.85 -42.31
CA ARG A 209 -22.39 -25.12 -40.99
C ARG A 209 -21.38 -25.59 -39.95
N LYS A 210 -20.44 -26.47 -40.33
CA LYS A 210 -19.36 -26.93 -39.44
C LYS A 210 -18.43 -25.78 -39.07
N GLU A 211 -18.11 -24.90 -40.00
CA GLU A 211 -17.26 -23.72 -39.79
C GLU A 211 -17.94 -22.69 -38.90
N ALA A 212 -19.20 -22.34 -39.19
CA ALA A 212 -20.01 -21.46 -38.35
C ALA A 212 -20.17 -22.02 -36.93
N ALA A 213 -20.36 -23.34 -36.77
CA ALA A 213 -20.40 -23.98 -35.45
C ALA A 213 -19.06 -23.85 -34.71
N ARG A 214 -17.92 -24.06 -35.40
CA ARG A 214 -16.57 -23.88 -34.83
C ARG A 214 -16.30 -22.43 -34.43
N GLN A 215 -16.74 -21.46 -35.23
CA GLN A 215 -16.62 -20.02 -34.94
C GLN A 215 -17.43 -19.64 -33.69
N ARG A 216 -18.72 -20.02 -33.64
CA ARG A 216 -19.60 -19.81 -32.47
C ARG A 216 -19.01 -20.41 -31.20
N ILE A 217 -18.45 -21.62 -31.27
CA ILE A 217 -17.78 -22.25 -30.12
C ILE A 217 -16.55 -21.43 -29.69
N ARG A 218 -15.70 -20.98 -30.62
CA ARG A 218 -14.52 -20.17 -30.32
C ARG A 218 -14.89 -18.83 -29.68
N GLU A 219 -15.89 -18.15 -30.22
CA GLU A 219 -16.40 -16.87 -29.71
C GLU A 219 -17.01 -17.04 -28.32
N SER A 220 -17.86 -18.04 -28.13
CA SER A 220 -18.46 -18.32 -26.81
C SER A 220 -17.39 -18.60 -25.76
N TYR A 221 -16.31 -19.30 -26.09
CA TYR A 221 -15.17 -19.51 -25.18
C TYR A 221 -14.44 -18.20 -24.87
N LYS A 222 -14.18 -17.35 -25.87
CA LYS A 222 -13.57 -16.03 -25.68
C LYS A 222 -14.43 -15.14 -24.78
N ILE A 223 -15.74 -15.08 -25.03
CA ILE A 223 -16.71 -14.32 -24.22
C ILE A 223 -16.75 -14.87 -22.78
N ALA A 224 -16.79 -16.18 -22.60
CA ALA A 224 -16.78 -16.81 -21.28
C ALA A 224 -15.47 -16.55 -20.51
N LYS A 225 -14.32 -16.61 -21.19
CA LYS A 225 -13.01 -16.25 -20.64
C LYS A 225 -12.96 -14.78 -20.24
N GLY A 226 -13.46 -13.88 -21.08
CA GLY A 226 -13.58 -12.44 -20.79
C GLY A 226 -14.45 -12.17 -19.56
N ARG A 227 -15.63 -12.78 -19.49
CA ARG A 227 -16.51 -12.72 -18.30
C ARG A 227 -15.81 -13.23 -17.04
N ARG A 228 -15.07 -14.34 -17.13
CA ARG A 228 -14.30 -14.89 -16.00
C ARG A 228 -13.20 -13.93 -15.55
N LEU A 229 -12.43 -13.37 -16.46
CA LEU A 229 -11.35 -12.41 -16.17
C LEU A 229 -11.90 -11.11 -15.56
N ASN A 230 -13.01 -10.59 -16.10
CA ASN A 230 -13.69 -9.41 -15.54
C ASN A 230 -14.22 -9.69 -14.13
N LYS A 231 -14.72 -10.90 -13.88
CA LYS A 231 -15.15 -11.34 -12.55
C LYS A 231 -13.99 -11.58 -11.57
N ILE A 232 -12.83 -12.02 -12.05
CA ILE A 232 -11.60 -12.16 -11.24
C ILE A 232 -11.12 -10.77 -10.81
N LYS A 233 -11.08 -9.81 -11.74
CA LYS A 233 -10.73 -8.42 -11.44
C LYS A 233 -11.76 -7.78 -10.52
N SER A 234 -13.07 -7.98 -10.71
CA SER A 234 -14.09 -7.41 -9.80
C SER A 234 -14.03 -8.01 -8.39
N LYS A 235 -13.79 -9.32 -8.24
CA LYS A 235 -13.66 -9.93 -6.90
C LYS A 235 -12.41 -9.48 -6.15
N LYS A 236 -11.24 -9.50 -6.80
CA LYS A 236 -9.98 -9.04 -6.19
C LYS A 236 -10.06 -7.53 -5.92
N PHE A 237 -10.59 -6.74 -6.86
CA PHE A 237 -10.85 -5.32 -6.69
C PHE A 237 -11.78 -5.05 -5.51
N HIS A 238 -12.94 -5.69 -5.41
CA HIS A 238 -13.83 -5.48 -4.26
C HIS A 238 -13.21 -5.97 -2.94
N LYS A 239 -12.37 -7.00 -2.95
CA LYS A 239 -11.62 -7.43 -1.75
C LYS A 239 -10.59 -6.39 -1.33
N LEU A 240 -9.80 -5.86 -2.27
CA LEU A 240 -8.84 -4.79 -2.01
C LEU A 240 -9.57 -3.51 -1.59
N MET A 241 -10.57 -3.05 -2.34
CA MET A 241 -11.39 -1.88 -2.00
C MET A 241 -12.03 -1.99 -0.62
N LYS A 242 -12.52 -3.18 -0.20
CA LYS A 242 -13.03 -3.39 1.16
C LYS A 242 -11.91 -3.29 2.19
N ARG A 243 -10.75 -3.89 1.92
CA ARG A 243 -9.56 -3.77 2.79
C ARG A 243 -9.08 -2.32 2.90
N ASP A 244 -9.11 -1.58 1.80
CA ASP A 244 -8.66 -0.19 1.72
C ASP A 244 -9.59 0.72 2.51
N LYS A 245 -10.91 0.60 2.32
CA LYS A 245 -11.91 1.29 3.13
C LYS A 245 -11.79 0.99 4.62
N ILE A 246 -11.55 -0.26 5.01
CA ILE A 246 -11.31 -0.62 6.42
C ILE A 246 -10.04 0.06 6.94
N ARG A 247 -8.96 0.07 6.16
CA ARG A 247 -7.72 0.75 6.54
C ARG A 247 -7.89 2.27 6.66
N GLU A 248 -8.69 2.88 5.79
CA GLU A 248 -9.04 4.31 5.87
C GLU A 248 -9.86 4.62 7.12
N GLN A 249 -10.86 3.80 7.44
CA GLN A 249 -11.67 3.95 8.67
C GLN A 249 -10.81 3.82 9.93
N ILE A 250 -9.84 2.90 9.95
CA ILE A 250 -8.89 2.77 11.08
C ILE A 250 -8.02 4.02 11.22
N LYS A 251 -7.47 4.54 10.11
CA LYS A 251 -6.67 5.79 10.13
C LYS A 251 -7.48 6.98 10.63
N GLN A 252 -8.71 7.14 10.15
CA GLN A 252 -9.62 8.21 10.59
C GLN A 252 -9.94 8.07 12.08
N PHE A 253 -10.13 6.84 12.58
CA PHE A 253 -10.32 6.59 14.00
C PHE A 253 -9.07 6.93 14.84
N GLU A 254 -7.88 6.55 14.38
CA GLU A 254 -6.61 6.89 15.05
C GLU A 254 -6.32 8.41 15.07
N GLU A 255 -6.75 9.13 14.04
CA GLU A 255 -6.66 10.59 13.96
C GLU A 255 -7.65 11.24 14.93
N LEU A 256 -8.92 10.82 14.93
CA LEU A 256 -9.94 11.32 15.84
C LEU A 256 -9.63 10.99 17.30
N GLN A 257 -9.02 9.84 17.59
CA GLN A 257 -8.58 9.50 18.95
C GLN A 257 -7.53 10.49 19.49
N LYS A 258 -6.72 11.10 18.61
CA LYS A 258 -5.69 12.07 18.97
C LYS A 258 -6.23 13.49 19.07
N THR A 259 -7.22 13.85 18.26
CA THR A 259 -7.79 15.21 18.25
C THR A 259 -8.94 15.33 19.25
N ASP A 260 -9.93 14.43 19.18
CA ASP A 260 -11.22 14.54 19.86
C ASP A 260 -11.72 13.17 20.38
N PRO A 261 -11.46 12.83 21.66
CA PRO A 261 -11.80 11.51 22.21
C PRO A 261 -13.30 11.21 22.22
N GLU A 262 -14.16 12.23 22.35
CA GLU A 262 -15.63 12.05 22.32
C GLU A 262 -16.16 11.72 20.92
N ALA A 263 -15.55 12.30 19.87
CA ALA A 263 -15.92 12.00 18.48
C ALA A 263 -15.44 10.59 18.07
N ALA A 264 -14.29 10.15 18.59
CA ALA A 264 -13.80 8.79 18.39
C ALA A 264 -14.74 7.73 18.97
N LEU A 265 -15.30 7.96 20.17
CA LEU A 265 -16.28 7.05 20.78
C LEU A 265 -17.55 6.92 19.93
N LYS A 266 -18.09 8.03 19.42
CA LYS A 266 -19.26 8.02 18.52
C LYS A 266 -18.98 7.26 17.21
N GLN A 267 -17.79 7.41 16.62
CA GLN A 267 -17.41 6.65 15.43
C GLN A 267 -17.26 5.15 15.71
N LEU A 268 -16.76 4.78 16.89
CA LEU A 268 -16.68 3.40 17.34
C LEU A 268 -18.08 2.79 17.48
N GLU A 269 -19.00 3.47 18.15
CA GLU A 269 -20.40 3.05 18.31
C GLU A 269 -21.09 2.87 16.95
N LEU A 270 -20.84 3.77 15.99
CA LEU A 270 -21.37 3.63 14.62
C LEU A 270 -20.81 2.40 13.90
N ILE A 271 -19.51 2.12 14.01
CA ILE A 271 -18.89 0.91 13.44
C ILE A 271 -19.45 -0.35 14.08
N GLU A 272 -19.65 -0.35 15.40
CA GLU A 272 -20.23 -1.48 16.14
C GLU A 272 -21.70 -1.71 15.80
N ARG A 273 -22.48 -0.64 15.71
CA ARG A 273 -23.87 -0.69 15.26
C ARG A 273 -23.99 -1.24 13.84
N GLN A 274 -23.10 -0.84 12.92
CA GLN A 274 -23.05 -1.42 11.57
C GLN A 274 -22.69 -2.91 11.60
N ARG A 275 -21.68 -3.32 12.39
CA ARG A 275 -21.34 -4.74 12.57
C ARG A 275 -22.50 -5.54 13.18
N PHE A 276 -23.22 -4.95 14.13
CA PHE A 276 -24.39 -5.57 14.74
C PHE A 276 -25.52 -5.72 13.71
N GLN A 277 -25.81 -4.68 12.94
CA GLN A 277 -26.78 -4.73 11.84
C GLN A 277 -26.37 -5.76 10.78
N GLU A 278 -25.10 -5.84 10.38
CA GLU A 278 -24.59 -6.86 9.45
C GLU A 278 -24.73 -8.28 10.01
N ARG A 279 -24.45 -8.48 11.30
CA ARG A 279 -24.61 -9.77 12.00
C ARG A 279 -26.09 -10.14 12.18
N ALA A 280 -26.94 -9.17 12.51
CA ALA A 280 -28.37 -9.36 12.75
C ALA A 280 -29.15 -9.60 11.44
N THR A 281 -28.81 -8.86 10.38
CA THR A 281 -29.41 -8.98 9.04
C THR A 281 -28.78 -10.09 8.20
N LEU A 282 -27.73 -10.76 8.70
CA LEU A 282 -27.12 -11.91 8.04
C LEU A 282 -28.19 -12.98 7.80
N ARG A 283 -28.67 -13.08 6.56
CA ARG A 283 -29.80 -13.93 6.14
C ARG A 283 -29.53 -15.43 6.25
N HIS A 284 -28.38 -15.82 6.80
CA HIS A 284 -27.95 -17.20 6.91
C HIS A 284 -28.06 -17.75 8.34
N LYS A 285 -29.28 -17.71 8.92
CA LYS A 285 -29.63 -18.61 10.03
C LYS A 285 -29.70 -20.04 9.45
N ASN A 286 -28.97 -21.00 10.03
CA ASN A 286 -29.09 -22.42 9.72
C ASN A 286 -28.96 -22.81 8.20
N THR A 287 -28.02 -22.20 7.48
CA THR A 287 -27.83 -22.40 6.00
C THR A 287 -26.41 -22.79 5.60
N GLY A 288 -25.51 -22.90 6.58
CA GLY A 288 -24.20 -23.53 6.40
C GLY A 288 -24.31 -25.00 6.01
N SER A 289 -23.22 -25.60 5.52
CA SER A 289 -23.21 -27.01 5.11
C SER A 289 -23.61 -27.96 6.26
N TRP A 290 -23.15 -27.67 7.48
CA TRP A 290 -23.51 -28.42 8.69
C TRP A 290 -25.00 -28.35 8.97
N ALA A 291 -25.55 -27.15 9.02
CA ALA A 291 -26.97 -26.87 9.20
C ALA A 291 -27.87 -27.54 8.16
N LYS A 292 -27.49 -27.49 6.87
CA LYS A 292 -28.21 -28.16 5.77
C LYS A 292 -28.15 -29.69 5.90
N ASN A 293 -26.98 -30.25 6.22
CA ASN A 293 -26.82 -31.67 6.47
C ASN A 293 -27.66 -32.13 7.68
N MET A 294 -27.70 -31.30 8.72
CA MET A 294 -28.47 -31.58 9.92
C MET A 294 -29.98 -31.46 9.69
N GLN A 295 -30.44 -30.56 8.82
CA GLN A 295 -31.83 -30.52 8.35
C GLN A 295 -32.24 -31.75 7.54
N ILE A 296 -31.32 -32.29 6.71
CA ILE A 296 -31.55 -33.53 5.97
C ILE A 296 -31.67 -34.70 6.96
N ARG A 297 -30.80 -34.77 7.97
CA ARG A 297 -30.80 -35.80 9.02
C ARG A 297 -31.97 -35.67 9.99
N ALA A 298 -32.42 -34.45 10.29
CA ALA A 298 -33.58 -34.15 11.16
C ALA A 298 -34.90 -34.73 10.64
N LYS A 299 -34.97 -35.10 9.35
CA LYS A 299 -36.12 -35.82 8.78
C LYS A 299 -36.22 -37.25 9.30
N TYR A 300 -35.08 -37.85 9.64
CA TYR A 300 -34.97 -39.26 10.04
C TYR A 300 -34.67 -39.43 11.53
N ASP A 301 -33.89 -38.51 12.12
CA ASP A 301 -33.47 -38.57 13.52
C ASP A 301 -34.17 -37.50 14.38
N MET A 302 -34.89 -37.95 15.41
CA MET A 302 -35.64 -37.07 16.33
C MET A 302 -34.73 -36.19 17.19
N ASN A 303 -33.59 -36.73 17.64
CA ASN A 303 -32.63 -36.00 18.47
C ASN A 303 -32.01 -34.83 17.69
N VAL A 304 -31.66 -35.07 16.43
CA VAL A 304 -31.14 -34.06 15.52
C VAL A 304 -32.16 -32.93 15.28
N ARG A 305 -33.45 -33.27 15.26
CA ARG A 305 -34.52 -32.29 15.13
C ARG A 305 -34.70 -31.44 16.39
N GLN A 306 -34.52 -32.04 17.58
CA GLN A 306 -34.53 -31.33 18.86
C GLN A 306 -33.33 -30.39 18.98
N GLU A 307 -32.12 -30.86 18.67
CA GLU A 307 -30.90 -30.03 18.67
C GLU A 307 -31.01 -28.84 17.70
N LEU A 308 -31.60 -29.05 16.51
CA LEU A 308 -31.87 -27.96 15.57
C LEU A 308 -32.90 -26.96 16.09
N ALA A 309 -33.92 -27.43 16.82
CA ALA A 309 -34.94 -26.57 17.41
C ALA A 309 -34.39 -25.77 18.58
N GLU A 310 -33.55 -26.38 19.42
CA GLU A 310 -32.85 -25.75 20.54
C GLU A 310 -31.88 -24.68 20.04
N GLN A 311 -31.12 -24.95 18.98
CA GLN A 311 -30.25 -23.93 18.38
C GLN A 311 -31.03 -22.71 17.87
N LEU A 312 -32.23 -22.95 17.30
CA LEU A 312 -33.11 -21.88 16.84
C LEU A 312 -33.79 -21.15 18.01
N SER A 313 -34.13 -21.81 19.11
CA SER A 313 -34.71 -21.17 20.30
C SER A 313 -33.67 -20.33 21.03
N ILE A 314 -32.44 -20.84 21.22
CA ILE A 314 -31.32 -20.09 21.81
C ILE A 314 -31.04 -18.83 20.98
N GLY A 315 -31.05 -18.93 19.65
CA GLY A 315 -30.89 -17.77 18.77
C GLY A 315 -32.00 -16.71 18.92
N LYS A 316 -33.25 -17.14 19.19
CA LYS A 316 -34.38 -16.24 19.45
C LYS A 316 -34.29 -15.61 20.84
N GLU A 317 -33.94 -16.39 21.86
CA GLU A 317 -33.77 -15.90 23.23
C GLU A 317 -32.65 -14.87 23.35
N LEU A 318 -31.52 -15.08 22.65
CA LEU A 318 -30.43 -14.11 22.62
C LEU A 318 -30.81 -12.81 21.89
N MET A 319 -31.66 -12.88 20.85
CA MET A 319 -32.20 -11.68 20.20
C MET A 319 -33.23 -10.97 21.11
N ALA A 320 -34.12 -11.72 21.77
CA ALA A 320 -35.14 -11.16 22.66
C ALA A 320 -34.54 -10.54 23.93
N LYS A 321 -33.55 -11.18 24.56
CA LYS A 321 -32.85 -10.65 25.74
C LYS A 321 -32.04 -9.37 25.43
N LYS A 322 -31.63 -9.18 24.18
CA LYS A 322 -30.93 -7.97 23.75
C LYS A 322 -31.91 -6.83 23.43
N LEU A 323 -33.01 -7.12 22.73
CA LEU A 323 -34.05 -6.13 22.48
C LEU A 323 -34.68 -5.61 23.80
N ALA A 324 -34.94 -6.50 24.76
CA ALA A 324 -35.44 -6.12 26.09
C ALA A 324 -34.45 -5.29 26.92
N ARG A 325 -33.15 -5.33 26.60
CA ARG A 325 -32.12 -4.52 27.27
C ARG A 325 -32.00 -3.12 26.65
N ASP A 326 -32.40 -2.96 25.38
CA ASP A 326 -32.45 -1.67 24.68
C ASP A 326 -33.81 -0.95 24.91
N ASP A 327 -34.89 -1.67 25.21
CA ASP A 327 -36.23 -1.09 25.51
C ASP A 327 -36.35 -0.46 26.92
N ASP A 328 -35.48 -0.81 27.88
CA ASP A 328 -35.51 -0.25 29.24
C ASP A 328 -34.87 1.16 29.35
N GLU A 329 -34.29 1.71 28.28
CA GLU A 329 -33.64 3.04 28.29
C GLU A 329 -34.17 4.08 27.28
N GLU A 330 -35.20 3.80 26.47
CA GLU A 330 -35.81 4.84 25.62
C GLU A 330 -37.32 4.63 25.38
N SER A 331 -38.12 4.87 26.41
CA SER A 331 -39.54 5.22 26.22
C SER A 331 -39.65 6.71 25.89
N SER A 332 -39.63 7.06 24.60
CA SER A 332 -40.15 8.34 24.11
C SER A 332 -40.68 8.25 22.67
N GLU A 333 -42.00 8.04 22.57
CA GLU A 333 -42.91 8.69 21.61
C GLU A 333 -42.40 9.01 20.19
N SER A 334 -42.75 8.18 19.22
CA SER A 334 -43.18 8.66 17.91
C SER A 334 -43.99 7.58 17.18
N GLY A 335 -45.28 7.86 16.99
CA GLY A 335 -46.18 6.99 16.24
C GLY A 335 -45.92 7.11 14.74
N GLU A 336 -45.84 5.96 14.06
CA GLU A 336 -45.97 5.91 12.61
C GLU A 336 -46.96 4.83 12.20
N GLU A 337 -47.81 5.26 11.28
CA GLU A 337 -49.16 4.82 10.96
C GLU A 337 -49.16 3.54 10.11
N GLU A 338 -50.13 2.68 10.39
CA GLU A 338 -50.46 1.48 9.64
C GLU A 338 -50.96 1.85 8.23
N VAL A 339 -50.08 1.81 7.23
CA VAL A 339 -50.48 2.00 5.83
C VAL A 339 -50.86 0.66 5.21
N VAL A 340 -52.15 0.33 5.32
CA VAL A 340 -52.83 -0.65 4.47
C VAL A 340 -52.93 -0.06 3.05
N LEU A 341 -52.07 -0.53 2.14
CA LEU A 341 -52.21 -0.27 0.70
C LEU A 341 -52.84 -1.50 0.03
N GLU A 342 -54.17 -1.50 -0.07
CA GLU A 342 -54.84 -2.13 -1.19
C GLU A 342 -54.75 -1.19 -2.39
N GLU A 343 -54.02 -1.55 -3.44
CA GLU A 343 -54.41 -1.18 -4.80
C GLU A 343 -54.08 -2.28 -5.82
N LYS A 344 -55.08 -2.51 -6.66
CA LYS A 344 -55.11 -3.39 -7.82
C LYS A 344 -54.34 -2.78 -8.99
N ASN A 345 -54.01 -3.67 -9.93
CA ASN A 345 -53.60 -3.45 -11.32
C ASN A 345 -52.13 -3.15 -11.62
N GLY A 346 -51.44 -4.18 -12.16
CA GLY A 346 -50.27 -3.96 -13.02
C GLY A 346 -49.38 -5.18 -13.24
N ASN A 347 -49.74 -6.08 -14.17
CA ASN A 347 -48.86 -6.75 -15.17
C ASN A 347 -49.32 -8.19 -15.52
N PRO A 348 -49.83 -8.48 -16.75
CA PRO A 348 -50.27 -9.82 -17.16
C PRO A 348 -49.15 -10.86 -17.30
N TRP A 349 -47.90 -10.42 -17.42
CA TRP A 349 -46.71 -11.29 -17.52
C TRP A 349 -46.18 -11.78 -16.18
N MET A 350 -46.71 -11.22 -15.08
CA MET A 350 -46.49 -11.71 -13.72
C MET A 350 -47.76 -12.42 -13.25
N GLY A 351 -48.26 -13.35 -14.07
CA GLY A 351 -49.29 -14.28 -13.65
C GLY A 351 -48.83 -14.96 -12.35
N ARG A 352 -49.63 -14.84 -11.29
CA ARG A 352 -49.40 -15.56 -10.05
C ARG A 352 -49.36 -17.06 -10.36
N ARG A 353 -48.16 -17.62 -10.46
CA ARG A 353 -47.96 -19.06 -10.36
C ARG A 353 -48.08 -19.40 -8.88
N LYS A 354 -48.92 -20.40 -8.56
CA LYS A 354 -49.18 -20.80 -7.18
C LYS A 354 -47.85 -21.16 -6.49
N PRO A 355 -47.60 -20.66 -5.27
CA PRO A 355 -46.38 -21.02 -4.53
C PRO A 355 -46.47 -22.51 -4.17
N GLY A 356 -45.57 -23.32 -4.74
CA GLY A 356 -45.49 -24.76 -4.49
C GLY A 356 -45.02 -25.58 -5.69
N GLU A 357 -45.42 -25.24 -6.93
CA GLU A 357 -45.12 -26.07 -8.10
C GLU A 357 -43.65 -25.92 -8.57
N HIS A 358 -43.10 -24.70 -8.57
CA HIS A 358 -41.69 -24.46 -8.95
C HIS A 358 -40.70 -25.15 -8.00
N GLU A 359 -41.03 -25.30 -6.72
CA GLU A 359 -40.13 -25.94 -5.76
C GLU A 359 -40.07 -27.46 -5.97
N VAL A 360 -41.14 -28.07 -6.46
CA VAL A 360 -41.21 -29.51 -6.78
C VAL A 360 -40.60 -29.79 -8.15
N GLU A 361 -40.81 -28.90 -9.13
CA GLU A 361 -40.29 -29.02 -10.49
C GLU A 361 -38.78 -28.73 -10.58
N ALA A 362 -38.30 -27.67 -9.89
CA ALA A 362 -36.87 -27.39 -9.77
C ALA A 362 -36.14 -28.47 -8.95
N ASN A 363 -36.79 -29.08 -7.94
CA ASN A 363 -36.22 -30.23 -7.24
C ASN A 363 -36.21 -31.50 -8.12
N ARG A 364 -37.18 -31.71 -9.02
CA ARG A 364 -37.16 -32.82 -9.99
C ARG A 364 -36.06 -32.64 -11.05
N GLU A 365 -35.87 -31.44 -11.58
CA GLU A 365 -34.79 -31.14 -12.54
C GLU A 365 -33.41 -31.22 -11.87
N PHE A 366 -33.27 -30.75 -10.63
CA PHE A 366 -32.02 -30.82 -9.88
C PHE A 366 -31.64 -32.26 -9.48
N THR A 367 -32.62 -33.07 -9.06
CA THR A 367 -32.39 -34.49 -8.71
C THR A 367 -32.18 -35.38 -9.93
N SER A 368 -32.85 -35.11 -11.06
CA SER A 368 -32.63 -35.86 -12.32
C SER A 368 -31.26 -35.60 -12.93
N GLY A 369 -30.77 -34.35 -12.90
CA GLY A 369 -29.42 -34.01 -13.35
C GLY A 369 -28.32 -34.64 -12.49
N TYR A 370 -28.53 -34.68 -11.17
CA TYR A 370 -27.59 -35.30 -10.24
C TYR A 370 -27.56 -36.83 -10.40
N ARG A 371 -28.71 -37.47 -10.60
CA ARG A 371 -28.80 -38.92 -10.88
C ARG A 371 -28.12 -39.28 -12.19
N LYS A 372 -28.34 -38.50 -13.26
CA LYS A 372 -27.70 -38.69 -14.56
C LYS A 372 -26.17 -38.53 -14.49
N TYR A 373 -25.67 -37.60 -13.66
CA TYR A 373 -24.23 -37.45 -13.43
C TYR A 373 -23.61 -38.68 -12.74
N TRP A 374 -24.28 -39.22 -11.71
CA TRP A 374 -23.79 -40.43 -11.03
C TRP A 374 -23.90 -41.69 -11.88
N GLU A 375 -24.95 -41.82 -12.70
CA GLU A 375 -25.08 -42.92 -13.67
C GLU A 375 -23.96 -42.88 -14.71
N VAL A 376 -23.67 -41.70 -15.29
CA VAL A 376 -22.55 -41.52 -16.23
C VAL A 376 -21.22 -41.82 -15.55
N ARG A 377 -20.98 -41.31 -14.33
CA ARG A 377 -19.76 -41.57 -13.58
C ARG A 377 -19.57 -43.07 -13.30
N ASN A 378 -20.63 -43.77 -12.90
CA ASN A 378 -20.59 -45.20 -12.63
C ASN A 378 -20.38 -46.01 -13.90
N GLN A 379 -20.98 -45.63 -15.03
CA GLN A 379 -20.69 -46.23 -16.33
C GLN A 379 -19.23 -46.02 -16.75
N THR A 380 -18.69 -44.81 -16.51
CA THR A 380 -17.28 -44.50 -16.81
C THR A 380 -16.32 -45.29 -15.93
N GLN A 381 -16.68 -45.54 -14.67
CA GLN A 381 -15.91 -46.39 -13.76
C GLN A 381 -15.95 -47.85 -14.20
N LYS A 382 -17.14 -48.37 -14.53
CA LYS A 382 -17.28 -49.73 -15.07
C LYS A 382 -16.54 -49.94 -16.38
N SER A 383 -16.60 -48.98 -17.31
CA SER A 383 -15.81 -49.06 -18.56
C SER A 383 -14.32 -49.01 -18.30
N LYS A 384 -13.90 -48.29 -17.24
CA LYS A 384 -12.50 -48.23 -16.84
C LYS A 384 -12.06 -49.55 -16.20
N GLU A 385 -12.84 -50.12 -15.30
CA GLU A 385 -12.59 -51.43 -14.70
C GLU A 385 -12.55 -52.52 -15.78
N GLN A 386 -13.46 -52.51 -16.76
CA GLN A 386 -13.44 -53.43 -17.90
C GLN A 386 -12.21 -53.25 -18.79
N LEU A 387 -11.69 -52.03 -18.94
CA LEU A 387 -10.44 -51.77 -19.66
C LEU A 387 -9.21 -52.18 -18.86
N GLU A 388 -9.25 -52.08 -17.53
CA GLU A 388 -8.20 -52.51 -16.61
C GLU A 388 -8.14 -54.04 -16.57
N GLU A 389 -9.30 -54.71 -16.48
CA GLU A 389 -9.45 -56.16 -16.52
C GLU A 389 -9.14 -56.74 -17.92
N ALA A 390 -9.46 -56.02 -19.00
CA ALA A 390 -9.01 -56.38 -20.35
C ALA A 390 -7.49 -56.20 -20.53
N SER A 391 -6.87 -55.21 -19.87
CA SER A 391 -5.40 -55.06 -19.90
C SER A 391 -4.69 -56.10 -19.03
N GLU A 392 -5.31 -56.53 -17.92
CA GLU A 392 -4.77 -57.61 -17.09
C GLU A 392 -4.88 -58.98 -17.78
N ASN A 393 -5.94 -59.22 -18.57
CA ASN A 393 -6.04 -60.43 -19.40
C ASN A 393 -5.07 -60.44 -20.60
N ASP A 394 -4.72 -59.27 -21.16
CA ASP A 394 -3.72 -59.13 -22.25
C ASP A 394 -2.28 -59.36 -21.73
N ASP A 395 -2.02 -59.02 -20.46
CA ASP A 395 -0.74 -59.31 -19.77
C ASP A 395 -0.63 -60.81 -19.39
N GLU A 396 -1.73 -61.50 -19.08
CA GLU A 396 -1.73 -62.96 -18.83
C GLU A 396 -1.60 -63.81 -20.11
N GLU A 397 -2.10 -63.35 -21.26
CA GLU A 397 -1.88 -64.03 -22.56
C GLU A 397 -0.45 -63.82 -23.10
N GLN A 398 0.24 -62.73 -22.74
CA GLN A 398 1.65 -62.52 -23.12
C GLN A 398 2.67 -63.30 -22.26
N GLU A 399 2.31 -63.74 -21.06
CA GLU A 399 3.20 -64.59 -20.23
C GLU A 399 3.17 -66.09 -20.61
N GLN A 400 2.32 -66.54 -21.54
CA GLN A 400 2.30 -67.93 -22.02
C GLN A 400 3.04 -68.20 -23.34
N ASP A 401 3.53 -67.17 -24.06
CA ASP A 401 4.26 -67.32 -25.33
C ASP A 401 5.63 -66.61 -25.29
N SER A 402 6.54 -67.05 -24.42
CA SER A 402 7.97 -66.66 -24.52
C SER A 402 8.94 -67.66 -23.87
N ASP A 403 8.99 -68.89 -24.39
CA ASP A 403 10.17 -69.76 -24.29
C ASP A 403 10.73 -70.02 -25.70
N ALA A 404 11.48 -69.06 -26.24
CA ALA A 404 12.40 -69.27 -27.36
C ALA A 404 13.49 -68.17 -27.41
N ASP A 405 14.74 -68.61 -27.30
CA ASP A 405 16.00 -67.85 -27.35
C ASP A 405 16.09 -66.78 -28.46
N GLY A 406 16.68 -65.63 -28.12
CA GLY A 406 17.07 -64.60 -29.10
C GLY A 406 17.71 -63.36 -28.49
N ASP A 407 19.04 -63.36 -28.46
CA ASP A 407 19.95 -62.25 -28.15
C ASP A 407 19.67 -60.95 -28.96
N SER A 408 19.36 -59.84 -28.29
CA SER A 408 19.58 -58.48 -28.84
C SER A 408 19.68 -57.40 -27.75
N GLU A 409 20.75 -56.60 -27.85
CA GLU A 409 21.07 -55.43 -27.04
C GLU A 409 20.13 -54.26 -27.39
N ASP A 410 18.93 -54.20 -26.80
CA ASP A 410 18.13 -52.96 -26.76
C ASP A 410 17.13 -52.98 -25.59
N SER A 411 17.63 -52.83 -24.35
CA SER A 411 16.73 -52.89 -23.16
C SER A 411 17.06 -51.92 -22.03
N GLU A 412 18.04 -51.02 -22.18
CA GLU A 412 18.37 -50.07 -21.11
C GLU A 412 17.47 -48.82 -21.17
N GLU A 413 17.12 -48.31 -22.36
CA GLU A 413 16.31 -47.09 -22.50
C GLU A 413 14.82 -47.28 -22.13
N GLU A 414 14.24 -48.45 -22.41
CA GLU A 414 12.84 -48.74 -22.03
C GLU A 414 12.67 -48.97 -20.52
N ARG A 415 13.67 -49.57 -19.87
CA ARG A 415 13.70 -49.76 -18.41
C ARG A 415 13.81 -48.42 -17.69
N GLU A 416 14.57 -47.47 -18.22
CA GLU A 416 14.66 -46.11 -17.65
C GLU A 416 13.35 -45.31 -17.79
N LEU A 417 12.63 -45.44 -18.91
CA LEU A 417 11.33 -44.81 -19.12
C LEU A 417 10.22 -45.39 -18.21
N ALA A 418 10.26 -46.69 -17.91
CA ALA A 418 9.33 -47.33 -16.98
C ALA A 418 9.55 -46.87 -15.53
N VAL A 419 10.81 -46.71 -15.11
CA VAL A 419 11.17 -46.18 -13.78
C VAL A 419 10.79 -44.69 -13.65
N PHE A 420 10.94 -43.90 -14.71
CA PHE A 420 10.54 -42.49 -14.74
C PHE A 420 9.00 -42.32 -14.64
N LYS A 421 8.23 -43.17 -15.34
CA LYS A 421 6.76 -43.19 -15.25
C LYS A 421 6.25 -43.59 -13.86
N LYS A 422 6.94 -44.50 -13.15
CA LYS A 422 6.62 -44.85 -11.75
C LYS A 422 6.96 -43.72 -10.75
N LYS A 423 8.03 -42.93 -10.97
CA LYS A 423 8.36 -41.75 -10.15
C LYS A 423 7.36 -40.58 -10.33
N VAL A 424 6.87 -40.33 -11.55
CA VAL A 424 5.89 -39.26 -11.83
C VAL A 424 4.50 -39.55 -11.22
N LYS A 425 4.13 -40.83 -11.06
CA LYS A 425 2.86 -41.21 -10.41
C LYS A 425 2.89 -41.03 -8.88
N LYS A 426 4.07 -40.98 -8.24
CA LYS A 426 4.20 -40.86 -6.76
C LYS A 426 4.33 -39.41 -6.25
N SER A 427 4.57 -38.43 -7.12
CA SER A 427 4.74 -37.01 -6.73
C SER A 427 3.50 -36.14 -6.92
N LYS A 428 2.33 -36.71 -7.27
CA LYS A 428 1.11 -35.94 -7.51
C LYS A 428 0.15 -35.92 -6.31
N ALA A 429 0.60 -35.37 -5.19
CA ALA A 429 -0.27 -34.79 -4.15
C ALA A 429 0.53 -34.01 -3.09
N LEU A 430 1.06 -32.83 -3.45
CA LEU A 430 1.14 -31.67 -2.55
C LEU A 430 1.49 -30.43 -3.39
N ALA A 431 0.46 -29.74 -3.89
CA ALA A 431 0.61 -28.44 -4.53
C ALA A 431 -0.30 -27.44 -3.81
N THR A 432 0.16 -27.00 -2.64
CA THR A 432 -0.25 -25.73 -2.04
C THR A 432 0.39 -24.62 -2.87
N THR A 433 -0.29 -24.14 -3.91
CA THR A 433 0.12 -22.90 -4.59
C THR A 433 -0.40 -21.71 -3.80
N GLY A 434 0.30 -21.39 -2.70
CA GLY A 434 0.33 -20.04 -2.16
C GLY A 434 1.18 -19.18 -3.08
N TRP A 435 0.55 -18.34 -3.88
CA TRP A 435 1.25 -17.25 -4.55
C TRP A 435 1.44 -16.14 -3.51
N ILE A 436 2.70 -15.98 -3.10
CA ILE A 436 3.21 -14.84 -2.36
C ILE A 436 3.26 -13.67 -3.34
N GLU A 437 2.51 -12.60 -3.03
CA GLU A 437 2.68 -11.28 -3.62
C GLU A 437 3.96 -10.69 -3.03
N GLU A 438 5.02 -10.55 -3.84
CA GLU A 438 6.15 -9.66 -3.53
C GLU A 438 5.66 -8.22 -3.70
N ASP A 439 5.22 -7.64 -2.59
CA ASP A 439 5.17 -6.19 -2.43
C ASP A 439 6.63 -5.73 -2.20
N GLN A 440 7.13 -4.86 -3.09
CA GLN A 440 8.34 -4.07 -2.80
C GLN A 440 7.97 -3.01 -1.76
N ASP A 441 8.46 -3.16 -0.54
CA ASP A 441 8.76 -2.07 0.39
C ASP A 441 9.91 -2.52 1.30
N GLU A 442 10.96 -1.72 1.39
CA GLU A 442 12.13 -1.98 2.22
C GLU A 442 11.78 -2.03 3.72
N SER A 443 12.19 -3.10 4.42
CA SER A 443 12.32 -3.09 5.89
C SER A 443 13.24 -4.20 6.45
N PRO A 444 13.83 -4.01 7.64
CA PRO A 444 15.10 -4.60 8.11
C PRO A 444 14.96 -6.00 8.76
N PRO A 445 16.06 -6.70 9.18
CA PRO A 445 16.07 -8.15 9.27
C PRO A 445 15.31 -8.75 10.47
N ALA A 446 14.91 -10.00 10.26
CA ALA A 446 13.96 -10.78 11.04
C ALA A 446 14.36 -11.01 12.51
N ARG A 447 13.45 -10.64 13.43
CA ARG A 447 13.32 -11.23 14.76
C ARG A 447 12.18 -12.25 14.73
N GLY A 448 12.35 -13.37 15.44
CA GLY A 448 11.45 -14.53 15.44
C GLY A 448 9.97 -14.18 15.45
N LYS A 449 9.17 -14.91 14.67
CA LYS A 449 7.73 -14.66 14.45
C LYS A 449 6.95 -14.76 15.77
N ARG A 450 6.84 -13.66 16.50
CA ARG A 450 5.73 -13.43 17.42
C ARG A 450 4.51 -13.22 16.54
N LYS A 451 3.45 -14.01 16.75
CA LYS A 451 2.16 -13.78 16.08
C LYS A 451 1.77 -12.33 16.35
N GLN A 452 1.52 -11.55 15.30
CA GLN A 452 0.97 -10.20 15.48
C GLN A 452 -0.34 -10.35 16.24
N PRO A 453 -0.56 -9.56 17.31
CA PRO A 453 -1.80 -9.65 18.08
C PRO A 453 -2.97 -9.41 17.13
N THR A 454 -3.97 -10.28 17.20
CA THR A 454 -5.17 -10.08 16.40
C THR A 454 -5.87 -8.80 16.84
N VAL A 455 -6.72 -8.24 15.99
CA VAL A 455 -7.48 -7.03 16.32
C VAL A 455 -8.24 -7.21 17.62
N GLU A 456 -8.79 -8.42 17.86
CA GLU A 456 -9.48 -8.79 19.10
C GLU A 456 -8.54 -8.78 20.31
N ASP A 457 -7.29 -9.23 20.18
CA ASP A 457 -6.30 -9.19 21.27
C ASP A 457 -5.95 -7.76 21.67
N LEU A 458 -5.83 -6.85 20.69
CA LEU A 458 -5.54 -5.43 20.96
C LEU A 458 -6.70 -4.72 21.67
N PHE A 459 -7.95 -5.04 21.29
CA PHE A 459 -9.12 -4.50 21.96
C PHE A 459 -9.26 -5.05 23.39
N ASN A 460 -9.00 -6.33 23.59
CA ASN A 460 -9.01 -6.95 24.91
C ASN A 460 -7.93 -6.36 25.83
N ASP A 461 -6.72 -6.11 25.32
CA ASP A 461 -5.64 -5.46 26.08
C ASP A 461 -6.01 -4.01 26.45
N ALA A 462 -6.62 -3.26 25.52
CA ALA A 462 -7.07 -1.89 25.77
C ALA A 462 -8.20 -1.85 26.83
N GLU A 463 -9.14 -2.79 26.78
CA GLU A 463 -10.21 -2.93 27.76
C GLU A 463 -9.66 -3.26 29.16
N GLN A 464 -8.70 -4.19 29.25
CA GLN A 464 -8.04 -4.54 30.51
C GLN A 464 -7.27 -3.36 31.12
N LEU A 465 -6.57 -2.56 30.31
CA LEU A 465 -5.88 -1.36 30.78
C LEU A 465 -6.85 -0.29 31.29
N LEU A 466 -8.01 -0.14 30.66
CA LEU A 466 -9.08 0.75 31.14
C LEU A 466 -9.65 0.26 32.47
N GLN A 467 -9.95 -1.03 32.59
CA GLN A 467 -10.43 -1.64 33.83
C GLN A 467 -9.41 -1.48 34.97
N GLN A 468 -8.11 -1.65 34.69
CA GLN A 468 -7.04 -1.40 35.66
C GLN A 468 -6.94 0.07 36.08
N ARG A 469 -7.11 1.02 35.16
CA ARG A 469 -7.12 2.45 35.51
C ARG A 469 -8.34 2.82 36.35
N VAL A 470 -9.51 2.26 36.03
CA VAL A 470 -10.74 2.47 36.80
C VAL A 470 -10.59 1.87 38.19
N SER A 471 -10.08 0.65 38.33
CA SER A 471 -9.86 0.02 39.64
C SER A 471 -8.83 0.77 40.48
N GLN A 472 -7.75 1.28 39.87
CA GLN A 472 -6.77 2.14 40.56
C GLN A 472 -7.38 3.47 41.01
N LYS A 473 -8.23 4.11 40.18
CA LYS A 473 -8.95 5.33 40.56
C LYS A 473 -9.91 5.06 41.71
N LEU A 474 -10.66 3.96 41.67
CA LEU A 474 -11.55 3.55 42.75
C LEU A 474 -10.79 3.22 44.04
N ALA A 475 -9.63 2.56 43.95
CA ALA A 475 -8.76 2.28 45.09
C ALA A 475 -8.22 3.58 45.72
N LYS A 476 -7.80 4.55 44.90
CA LYS A 476 -7.37 5.87 45.38
C LYS A 476 -8.52 6.64 46.04
N ILE A 477 -9.73 6.57 45.47
CA ILE A 477 -10.91 7.18 46.07
C ILE A 477 -11.22 6.52 47.42
N ARG A 478 -11.18 5.20 47.51
CA ARG A 478 -11.36 4.47 48.79
C ARG A 478 -10.31 4.84 49.83
N GLN A 479 -9.04 4.91 49.43
CA GLN A 479 -7.96 5.36 50.32
C GLN A 479 -8.15 6.82 50.78
N ASN A 480 -8.61 7.70 49.90
CA ASN A 480 -8.90 9.09 50.27
C ASN A 480 -10.12 9.21 51.20
N MET A 481 -11.11 8.32 51.07
CA MET A 481 -12.26 8.24 51.98
C MET A 481 -11.87 7.67 53.35
N GLU A 482 -10.97 6.68 53.40
CA GLU A 482 -10.44 6.12 54.65
C GLU A 482 -9.44 7.06 55.36
N ALA A 483 -8.80 7.98 54.62
CA ALA A 483 -7.85 8.96 55.14
C ALA A 483 -8.51 10.27 55.64
N GLN A 484 -9.82 10.40 55.54
CA GLN A 484 -10.58 11.47 56.18
C GLN A 484 -11.08 10.98 57.56
N PRO A 485 -10.74 11.65 58.67
CA PRO A 485 -11.08 11.21 60.02
C PRO A 485 -12.58 11.29 60.34
#